data_AF-A0A533XYH4-F1
#
_entry.id   AF-A0A533XYH4-F1
#
_cell.length_a   1.000
_cell.length_b   1.000
_cell.length_c   1.000
_cell.angle_alpha   90.00
_cell.angle_beta   90.00
_cell.angle_gamma   90.00
#
_symmetry.space_group_name_H-M   'P 1'
#
loop_
_entity.id
_entity.type
_entity.pdbx_description
1 polymer ?
#
loop_
_entity_poly.entity_id
_entity_poly.type
_entity_poly.pdbx_seq_one_letter_code
_entity_poly.pdbx_strand_id
1 'polypeptide(L)'
;MVHAGLATWLCFVTLIGAGFLSASAEPDQPLSPATPPAKTDKPAPRVLIETDRGKLTLELLPDVAPKTVARFMELVRKGFYNGLTFHRVAPRFLIEGGDPNGDGTGGSGRTILAEFNEKKHVTGTVG
;
A
#
# COMPACT_ATOMS: atom_id res chain seq x y z
N MET A 1 58.39 41.19 -15.46
CA MET A 1 58.84 41.50 -16.84
C MET A 1 58.07 40.57 -17.76
N VAL A 2 57.20 41.14 -18.57
CA VAL A 2 56.26 40.46 -19.49
C VAL A 2 56.98 39.67 -20.58
N HIS A 3 56.34 38.61 -21.10
CA HIS A 3 56.18 38.22 -22.53
C HIS A 3 55.58 36.79 -22.60
N ALA A 4 54.32 36.66 -23.07
CA ALA A 4 53.95 36.03 -24.37
C ALA A 4 53.88 34.48 -24.30
N GLY A 5 52.95 33.75 -24.92
CA GLY A 5 51.92 34.05 -25.89
C GLY A 5 50.97 32.84 -26.04
N LEU A 6 49.90 33.07 -26.80
CA LEU A 6 48.82 32.14 -27.16
C LEU A 6 49.29 30.77 -27.69
N ALA A 7 48.56 29.70 -27.36
CA ALA A 7 48.29 28.59 -28.30
C ALA A 7 47.10 27.73 -27.83
N THR A 8 45.95 28.03 -28.43
CA THR A 8 44.85 27.14 -28.83
C THR A 8 44.91 25.69 -28.33
N TRP A 9 44.07 25.37 -27.34
CA TRP A 9 43.74 23.99 -26.96
C TRP A 9 42.70 23.42 -27.91
N LEU A 10 43.13 22.51 -28.80
CA LEU A 10 42.26 21.67 -29.61
C LEU A 10 41.91 20.43 -28.75
N CYS A 11 40.72 20.41 -28.14
CA CYS A 11 40.21 19.21 -27.46
C CYS A 11 39.85 18.14 -28.50
N PHE A 12 40.72 17.15 -28.66
CA PHE A 12 40.38 15.88 -29.30
C PHE A 12 39.46 15.08 -28.36
N VAL A 13 38.15 15.06 -28.65
CA VAL A 13 37.24 14.05 -28.10
C VAL A 13 37.43 12.77 -28.91
N THR A 14 38.10 11.78 -28.32
CA THR A 14 38.07 10.39 -28.83
C THR A 14 37.25 9.54 -27.87
N LEU A 15 36.09 9.11 -28.37
CA LEU A 15 35.25 8.07 -27.79
C LEU A 15 36.06 6.77 -27.65
N ILE A 16 36.30 6.28 -26.43
CA ILE A 16 36.16 4.86 -26.05
C ILE A 16 35.81 4.82 -24.56
N GLY A 17 34.53 4.98 -24.24
CA GLY A 17 33.99 4.72 -22.91
C GLY A 17 33.35 3.34 -22.86
N ALA A 18 34.16 2.29 -22.66
CA ALA A 18 33.65 0.99 -22.24
C ALA A 18 33.29 1.10 -20.75
N GLY A 19 32.13 1.70 -20.48
CA GLY A 19 31.55 1.78 -19.15
C GLY A 19 31.16 0.39 -18.68
N PHE A 20 32.00 -0.23 -17.87
CA PHE A 20 31.59 -1.33 -17.01
C PHE A 20 30.58 -0.74 -16.03
N LEU A 21 29.29 -0.88 -16.35
CA LEU A 21 28.19 -0.46 -15.49
C LEU A 21 28.20 -1.39 -14.28
N SER A 22 28.94 -0.98 -13.25
CA SER A 22 28.87 -1.57 -11.92
C SER A 22 27.46 -1.37 -11.42
N ALA A 23 26.65 -2.42 -11.48
CA ALA A 23 25.41 -2.53 -10.74
C ALA A 23 25.77 -2.53 -9.24
N SER A 24 25.96 -1.34 -8.68
CA SER A 24 25.92 -1.15 -7.24
C SER A 24 24.48 -1.39 -6.84
N ALA A 25 24.21 -2.61 -6.37
CA ALA A 25 23.00 -2.89 -5.62
C ALA A 25 22.89 -1.82 -4.54
N GLU A 26 21.86 -0.97 -4.63
CA GLU A 26 21.56 -0.02 -3.58
C GLU A 26 21.39 -0.83 -2.28
N PRO A 27 22.21 -0.56 -1.24
CA PRO A 27 22.05 -1.24 0.03
C PRO A 27 20.65 -0.93 0.57
N ASP A 28 19.96 -1.98 1.08
CA ASP A 28 18.65 -1.95 1.73
C ASP A 28 18.34 -0.56 2.31
N GLN A 29 17.61 0.27 1.56
CA GLN A 29 17.07 1.48 2.13
C GLN A 29 16.00 1.03 3.14
N PRO A 30 16.14 1.35 4.44
CA PRO A 30 15.06 1.11 5.37
C PRO A 30 13.82 1.82 4.83
N LEU A 31 12.71 1.09 4.70
CA LEU A 31 11.42 1.61 4.25
C LEU A 31 11.11 2.86 5.07
N SER A 32 11.25 4.03 4.44
CA SER A 32 10.95 5.31 5.08
C SER A 32 9.48 5.27 5.53
N PRO A 33 9.16 5.60 6.81
CA PRO A 33 7.78 5.63 7.24
C PRO A 33 7.09 6.72 6.42
N ALA A 34 6.21 6.31 5.51
CA ALA A 34 5.35 7.23 4.80
C ALA A 34 4.58 8.03 5.84
N THR A 35 4.85 9.33 5.92
CA THR A 35 4.11 10.27 6.76
C THR A 35 2.62 10.03 6.55
N PRO A 36 1.83 9.76 7.62
CA PRO A 36 0.38 9.64 7.48
C PRO A 36 -0.15 10.89 6.75
N PRO A 37 -0.98 10.75 5.70
CA PRO A 37 -1.60 11.91 5.09
C PRO A 37 -2.30 12.74 6.17
N ALA A 38 -2.17 14.07 6.05
CA ALA A 38 -2.76 15.03 6.97
C ALA A 38 -4.26 14.74 7.16
N LYS A 39 -4.72 14.83 8.41
CA LYS A 39 -6.13 14.61 8.79
C LYS A 39 -7.07 15.26 7.79
N THR A 40 -7.97 14.49 7.21
CA THR A 40 -8.99 15.04 6.30
C THR A 40 -10.17 15.63 7.10
N ASP A 41 -10.62 16.84 6.76
CA ASP A 41 -11.79 17.50 7.38
C ASP A 41 -13.14 16.82 7.03
N LYS A 42 -13.11 15.83 6.14
CA LYS A 42 -14.31 15.08 5.75
C LYS A 42 -14.60 13.99 6.78
N PRO A 43 -15.89 13.72 7.07
CA PRO A 43 -16.25 12.61 7.95
C PRO A 43 -15.72 11.28 7.41
N ALA A 44 -15.28 10.42 8.33
CA ALA A 44 -14.75 9.11 8.00
C ALA A 44 -15.78 8.28 7.21
N PRO A 45 -15.37 7.60 6.11
CA PRO A 45 -16.27 6.73 5.36
C PRO A 45 -16.81 5.61 6.25
N ARG A 46 -18.10 5.28 6.08
CA ARG A 46 -18.73 4.18 6.80
C ARG A 46 -19.30 3.13 5.86
N VAL A 47 -19.22 1.87 6.26
CA VAL A 47 -19.76 0.72 5.52
C VAL A 47 -20.65 -0.11 6.46
N LEU A 48 -21.87 -0.40 6.03
CA LEU A 48 -22.77 -1.31 6.72
C LEU A 48 -22.62 -2.70 6.12
N ILE A 49 -22.33 -3.69 6.96
CA ILE A 49 -22.36 -5.10 6.61
C ILE A 49 -23.62 -5.69 7.25
N GLU A 50 -24.52 -6.22 6.42
CA GLU A 50 -25.71 -6.93 6.86
C GLU A 50 -25.46 -8.43 6.78
N THR A 51 -25.68 -9.12 7.89
CA THR A 51 -25.54 -10.57 8.00
C THR A 51 -26.82 -11.17 8.57
N ASP A 52 -26.98 -12.48 8.47
CA ASP A 52 -28.02 -13.24 9.16
C ASP A 52 -27.91 -13.17 10.70
N ARG A 53 -26.75 -12.76 11.22
CA ARG A 53 -26.48 -12.58 12.66
C ARG A 53 -26.60 -11.13 13.14
N GLY A 54 -26.97 -10.21 12.25
CA GLY A 54 -27.15 -8.79 12.57
C GLY A 54 -26.30 -7.85 11.72
N LYS A 55 -26.32 -6.57 12.10
CA LYS A 55 -25.69 -5.48 11.36
C LYS A 55 -24.38 -5.04 12.01
N LEU A 56 -23.35 -4.85 11.21
CA LEU A 56 -22.04 -4.33 11.63
C LEU A 56 -21.75 -3.04 10.85
N THR A 57 -21.50 -1.95 11.56
CA THR A 57 -21.09 -0.68 10.93
C THR A 57 -19.59 -0.51 11.12
N LEU A 58 -18.86 -0.43 10.01
CA LEU A 58 -17.44 -0.14 9.99
C LEU A 58 -17.23 1.35 9.75
N GLU A 59 -16.36 1.99 10.54
CA GLU A 59 -15.80 3.30 10.24
C GLU A 59 -14.37 3.11 9.72
N LEU A 60 -14.11 3.62 8.50
CA LEU A 60 -12.86 3.41 7.78
C LEU A 60 -11.89 4.57 8.03
N LEU A 61 -10.59 4.26 8.03
CA LEU A 61 -9.53 5.20 8.37
C LEU A 61 -8.63 5.46 7.14
N PRO A 62 -9.08 6.28 6.16
CA PRO A 62 -8.31 6.55 4.95
C PRO A 62 -6.99 7.27 5.25
N ASP A 63 -6.91 8.02 6.36
CA ASP A 63 -5.68 8.70 6.77
C ASP A 63 -4.61 7.71 7.29
N VAL A 64 -5.00 6.47 7.58
CA VAL A 64 -4.12 5.44 8.15
C VAL A 64 -3.71 4.40 7.11
N ALA A 65 -4.66 3.96 6.29
CA ALA A 65 -4.45 2.95 5.26
C ALA A 65 -5.18 3.36 3.96
N PRO A 66 -4.71 4.41 3.27
CA PRO A 66 -5.42 5.01 2.15
C PRO A 66 -5.66 4.04 1.00
N LYS A 67 -4.68 3.21 0.64
CA LYS A 67 -4.80 2.26 -0.48
C LYS A 67 -5.73 1.11 -0.12
N THR A 68 -5.66 0.63 1.11
CA THR A 68 -6.51 -0.45 1.64
C THR A 68 -7.97 0.01 1.69
N VAL A 69 -8.25 1.18 2.25
CA VAL A 69 -9.60 1.76 2.29
C VAL A 69 -10.13 2.00 0.87
N ALA A 70 -9.32 2.55 -0.04
CA ALA A 70 -9.74 2.77 -1.41
C ALA A 70 -10.10 1.45 -2.13
N ARG A 71 -9.27 0.40 -1.97
CA ARG A 71 -9.51 -0.92 -2.56
C ARG A 71 -10.76 -1.59 -1.97
N PHE A 72 -10.91 -1.56 -0.65
CA PHE A 72 -12.08 -2.11 0.03
C PHE A 72 -13.37 -1.43 -0.46
N MET A 73 -13.38 -0.10 -0.54
CA MET A 73 -14.55 0.66 -1.03
C MET A 73 -14.87 0.39 -2.51
N GLU A 74 -13.86 0.15 -3.34
CA GLU A 74 -14.07 -0.29 -4.72
C GLU A 74 -14.82 -1.63 -4.78
N LEU A 75 -14.40 -2.61 -3.97
CA LEU A 75 -15.02 -3.94 -3.91
C LEU A 75 -16.45 -3.88 -3.34
N VAL A 76 -16.67 -3.08 -2.29
CA VAL A 76 -18.01 -2.82 -1.73
C VAL A 76 -18.95 -2.26 -2.80
N ARG A 77 -18.52 -1.23 -3.55
CA ARG A 77 -19.35 -0.63 -4.63
C ARG A 77 -19.67 -1.60 -5.76
N LYS A 78 -18.78 -2.57 -6.01
CA LYS A 78 -18.99 -3.65 -6.99
C LYS A 78 -19.88 -4.78 -6.47
N GLY A 79 -20.30 -4.74 -5.19
CA GLY A 79 -21.06 -5.82 -4.57
C GLY A 79 -20.26 -7.11 -4.38
N PHE A 80 -18.92 -7.04 -4.42
CA PHE A 80 -18.04 -8.22 -4.39
C PHE A 80 -18.26 -9.11 -3.16
N TYR A 81 -18.54 -8.49 -2.01
CA TYR A 81 -18.73 -9.21 -0.74
C TYR A 81 -20.14 -9.79 -0.56
N ASN A 82 -21.07 -9.53 -1.47
CA ASN A 82 -22.45 -10.02 -1.33
C ASN A 82 -22.50 -11.54 -1.46
N GLY A 83 -23.11 -12.19 -0.46
CA GLY A 83 -23.23 -13.65 -0.42
C GLY A 83 -21.97 -14.39 0.05
N LEU A 84 -20.88 -13.67 0.36
CA LEU A 84 -19.67 -14.28 0.92
C LEU A 84 -19.84 -14.60 2.41
N THR A 85 -19.12 -15.60 2.88
CA THR A 85 -19.19 -16.08 4.27
C THR A 85 -17.99 -15.64 5.11
N PHE A 86 -18.17 -15.70 6.43
CA PHE A 86 -17.05 -15.75 7.36
C PHE A 86 -16.61 -17.22 7.50
N HIS A 87 -15.66 -17.65 6.66
CA HIS A 87 -15.23 -19.04 6.59
C HIS A 87 -14.39 -19.47 7.81
N ARG A 88 -13.83 -18.50 8.55
CA ARG A 88 -13.04 -18.78 9.75
C ARG A 88 -13.51 -17.97 10.95
N VAL A 89 -13.85 -18.68 12.02
CA VAL A 89 -14.27 -18.12 13.31
C VAL A 89 -13.39 -18.70 14.40
N ALA A 90 -12.55 -17.87 14.99
CA ALA A 90 -11.67 -18.22 16.12
C ALA A 90 -12.17 -17.50 17.38
N PRO A 91 -12.88 -18.19 18.30
CA PRO A 91 -13.46 -17.56 19.47
C PRO A 91 -12.43 -16.80 20.30
N ARG A 92 -12.77 -15.56 20.69
CA ARG A 92 -11.90 -14.64 21.45
C ARG A 92 -10.61 -14.23 20.73
N PHE A 93 -10.56 -14.40 19.41
CA PHE A 93 -9.44 -13.95 18.60
C PHE A 93 -9.92 -13.12 17.41
N LEU A 94 -10.44 -13.76 16.35
CA LEU A 94 -10.88 -13.06 15.15
C LEU A 94 -11.94 -13.85 14.37
N ILE A 95 -12.62 -13.13 13.49
CA ILE A 95 -13.40 -13.71 12.38
C ILE A 95 -12.77 -13.25 11.08
N GLU A 96 -12.81 -14.10 10.07
CA GLU A 96 -12.21 -13.85 8.77
C GLU A 96 -13.19 -14.28 7.67
N GLY A 97 -13.28 -13.45 6.64
CA GLY A 97 -14.25 -13.58 5.56
C GLY A 97 -13.78 -12.81 4.32
N GLY A 98 -14.67 -12.66 3.34
CA GLY A 98 -14.34 -11.97 2.10
C GLY A 98 -13.60 -12.83 1.06
N ASP A 99 -13.62 -14.15 1.25
CA ASP A 99 -13.14 -15.14 0.27
C ASP A 99 -14.31 -15.67 -0.58
N PRO A 100 -14.27 -15.50 -1.92
CA PRO A 100 -15.23 -16.10 -2.85
C PRO A 100 -15.32 -17.64 -2.82
N ASN A 101 -14.24 -18.32 -2.48
CA ASN A 101 -14.21 -19.79 -2.41
C ASN A 101 -14.74 -20.30 -1.07
N GLY A 102 -14.70 -19.46 -0.03
CA GLY A 102 -15.16 -19.80 1.31
C GLY A 102 -14.26 -20.80 2.06
N ASP A 103 -13.01 -20.98 1.63
CA ASP A 103 -12.05 -21.92 2.20
C ASP A 103 -10.71 -21.29 2.64
N GLY A 104 -10.60 -19.97 2.48
CA GLY A 104 -9.42 -19.16 2.80
C GLY A 104 -8.43 -19.00 1.63
N THR A 105 -8.72 -19.54 0.44
CA THR A 105 -7.75 -19.58 -0.67
C THR A 105 -8.04 -18.59 -1.80
N GLY A 106 -9.25 -18.05 -1.87
CA GLY A 106 -9.65 -17.13 -2.93
C GLY A 106 -9.30 -15.67 -2.64
N GLY A 107 -9.74 -14.80 -3.54
CA GLY A 107 -9.49 -13.36 -3.43
C GLY A 107 -10.06 -12.56 -4.59
N SER A 108 -9.93 -11.24 -4.51
CA SER A 108 -10.50 -10.31 -5.49
C SER A 108 -9.72 -10.18 -6.81
N GLY A 109 -8.73 -11.06 -7.04
CA GLY A 109 -7.89 -11.09 -8.25
C GLY A 109 -6.83 -9.98 -8.36
N ARG A 110 -6.75 -9.06 -7.38
CA ARG A 110 -5.74 -8.01 -7.34
C ARG A 110 -5.22 -7.80 -5.92
N THR A 111 -3.91 -7.93 -5.76
CA THR A 111 -3.19 -7.67 -4.51
C THR A 111 -2.74 -6.22 -4.44
N ILE A 112 -2.69 -5.67 -3.23
CA ILE A 112 -2.11 -4.36 -2.92
C ILE A 112 -0.94 -4.54 -1.96
N LEU A 113 -0.02 -3.57 -1.94
CA LEU A 113 1.07 -3.55 -0.96
C LEU A 113 0.53 -3.28 0.45
N ALA A 114 1.18 -3.86 1.45
CA ALA A 114 0.84 -3.65 2.85
C ALA A 114 1.05 -2.19 3.29
N GLU A 115 0.16 -1.69 4.16
CA GLU A 115 0.23 -0.36 4.77
C GLU A 115 0.39 -0.51 6.29
N PHE A 116 1.64 -0.45 6.76
CA PHE A 116 1.95 -0.57 8.18
C PHE A 116 1.78 0.77 8.91
N ASN A 117 1.30 0.71 10.16
CA ASN A 117 1.10 1.87 11.03
C ASN A 117 1.11 1.45 12.51
N GLU A 118 1.10 2.42 13.42
CA GLU A 118 1.22 2.17 14.86
C GLU A 118 -0.10 1.76 15.55
N LYS A 119 -1.24 1.71 14.84
CA LYS A 119 -2.51 1.33 15.46
C LYS A 119 -2.48 -0.15 15.86
N LYS A 120 -2.95 -0.40 17.08
CA LYS A 120 -3.02 -1.75 17.64
C LYS A 120 -4.32 -2.42 17.18
N HIS A 121 -4.23 -3.72 16.89
CA HIS A 121 -5.40 -4.58 16.73
C HIS A 121 -6.01 -4.83 18.10
N VAL A 122 -7.14 -4.17 18.37
CA VAL A 122 -7.95 -4.36 19.57
C VAL A 122 -9.32 -4.93 19.15
N THR A 123 -10.14 -5.35 20.12
CA THR A 123 -11.50 -5.82 19.82
C THR A 123 -12.27 -4.77 19.01
N GLY A 124 -12.79 -5.17 17.86
CA GLY A 124 -13.51 -4.29 16.93
C GLY A 124 -12.65 -3.66 15.82
N THR A 125 -11.33 -3.88 15.81
CA THR A 125 -10.47 -3.47 14.69
C THR A 125 -10.69 -4.39 13.48
N VAL A 126 -10.76 -3.79 12.29
CA VAL A 126 -10.69 -4.48 10.99
C VAL A 126 -9.36 -4.11 10.34
N GLY A 127 -8.62 -5.12 9.87
CA GLY A 127 -7.29 -4.99 9.27
C GLY A 127 -7.12 -5.87 8.06
#